data_AF-A0A366WHX6-F1
#
_entry.id   AF-A0A366WHX6-F1
#
_cell.length_a   1.000
_cell.length_b   1.000
_cell.length_c   1.000
_cell.angle_alpha   90.00
_cell.angle_beta   90.00
_cell.angle_gamma   90.00
#
_symmetry.space_group_name_H-M   'P 1'
#
loop_
_entity.id
_entity.type
_entity.pdbx_description
1 polymer ?
#
loop_
_entity_poly.entity_id
_entity_poly.type
_entity_poly.pdbx_seq_one_letter_code
_entity_poly.pdbx_strand_id
1 'polypeptide(L)'
;MKKTALLIGLACTSLPACAQTDQFITAAYDGMKFQVPESPVIVGSLGADNDILLVKYSHTIGKQYISFGTENTLETGGCKWSDFFEATLSKDKAHSCDKASVESFQKVFIEGGDSGTWEIGDKAYYHFLSDQGASFVFFQSNNGNLIKLESDFLDADGFLRVLGDLQAEE
;
A
#
# COMPACT_ATOMS: atom_id res chain seq x y z
N MET A 1 -4.80 9.98 -73.53
CA MET A 1 -5.20 10.03 -72.10
C MET A 1 -5.59 8.63 -71.66
N LYS A 2 -4.85 8.01 -70.73
CA LYS A 2 -5.31 6.90 -69.88
C LYS A 2 -4.24 6.70 -68.80
N LYS A 3 -4.57 7.11 -67.57
CA LYS A 3 -3.75 7.00 -66.37
C LYS A 3 -4.01 5.63 -65.75
N THR A 4 -2.97 4.83 -65.58
CA THR A 4 -3.04 3.55 -64.84
C THR A 4 -2.75 3.86 -63.37
N ALA A 5 -3.75 3.73 -62.51
CA ALA A 5 -3.62 3.88 -61.07
C ALA A 5 -3.19 2.52 -60.46
N LEU A 6 -2.07 2.51 -59.74
CA LEU A 6 -1.57 1.37 -58.99
C LEU A 6 -1.98 1.57 -57.51
N LEU A 7 -2.94 0.79 -57.02
CA LEU A 7 -3.35 0.74 -55.62
C LEU A 7 -2.43 -0.24 -54.87
N ILE A 8 -1.54 0.30 -54.04
CA ILE A 8 -0.76 -0.47 -53.06
C ILE A 8 -1.62 -0.64 -51.82
N GLY A 9 -2.08 -1.86 -51.57
CA GLY A 9 -2.80 -2.23 -50.35
C GLY A 9 -1.85 -2.30 -49.17
N LEU A 10 -2.02 -1.38 -48.21
CA LEU A 10 -1.35 -1.41 -46.92
C LEU A 10 -2.08 -2.43 -46.02
N ALA A 11 -1.54 -3.64 -45.89
CA ALA A 11 -2.01 -4.60 -44.90
C ALA A 11 -1.45 -4.22 -43.53
N CYS A 12 -2.21 -3.43 -42.76
CA CYS A 12 -1.94 -3.22 -41.34
C CYS A 12 -2.20 -4.53 -40.58
N THR A 13 -1.14 -5.28 -40.30
CA THR A 13 -1.17 -6.39 -39.34
C THR A 13 -1.34 -5.83 -37.93
N SER A 14 -2.58 -5.77 -37.44
CA SER A 14 -2.85 -5.49 -36.03
C SER A 14 -2.44 -6.71 -35.20
N LEU A 15 -1.27 -6.63 -34.57
CA LEU A 15 -0.94 -7.54 -33.47
C LEU A 15 -1.92 -7.23 -32.33
N PRO A 16 -2.69 -8.20 -31.80
CA PRO A 16 -3.36 -7.99 -30.53
C PRO A 16 -2.26 -7.80 -29.48
N ALA A 17 -2.12 -6.57 -29.00
CA ALA A 17 -1.44 -6.33 -27.73
C ALA A 17 -2.29 -7.06 -26.68
N CYS A 18 -1.82 -8.22 -26.23
CA CYS A 18 -2.32 -8.82 -25.00
C CYS A 18 -1.96 -7.85 -23.88
N ALA A 19 -2.82 -6.89 -23.62
CA ALA A 19 -2.83 -6.22 -22.34
C ALA A 19 -3.11 -7.33 -21.31
N GLN A 20 -2.08 -7.79 -20.60
CA GLN A 20 -2.30 -8.45 -19.32
C GLN A 20 -3.08 -7.44 -18.50
N THR A 21 -4.37 -7.67 -18.37
CA THR A 21 -5.15 -6.98 -17.36
C THR A 21 -4.57 -7.45 -16.04
N ASP A 22 -3.94 -6.56 -15.28
CA ASP A 22 -3.57 -6.87 -13.91
C ASP A 22 -4.83 -7.38 -13.21
N GLN A 23 -4.86 -8.67 -12.90
CA GLN A 23 -6.00 -9.30 -12.26
C GLN A 23 -5.77 -9.24 -10.74
N PHE A 24 -6.83 -8.92 -10.01
CA PHE A 24 -6.79 -8.71 -8.56
C PHE A 24 -7.79 -9.64 -7.87
N ILE A 25 -7.51 -9.95 -6.62
CA ILE A 25 -8.43 -10.63 -5.71
C ILE A 25 -8.76 -9.71 -4.53
N THR A 26 -9.93 -9.94 -3.93
CA THR A 26 -10.34 -9.16 -2.75
C THR A 26 -9.82 -9.81 -1.48
N ALA A 27 -8.97 -9.09 -0.75
CA ALA A 27 -8.61 -9.40 0.63
C ALA A 27 -9.54 -8.63 1.57
N ALA A 28 -10.09 -9.29 2.58
CA ALA A 28 -10.88 -8.64 3.61
C ALA A 28 -10.11 -8.66 4.94
N TYR A 29 -9.99 -7.50 5.58
CA TYR A 29 -9.28 -7.36 6.85
C TYR A 29 -9.87 -6.21 7.66
N ASP A 30 -10.16 -6.48 8.94
CA ASP A 30 -10.69 -5.53 9.92
C ASP A 30 -11.81 -4.59 9.43
N GLY A 31 -12.84 -5.19 8.81
CA GLY A 31 -14.01 -4.45 8.30
C GLY A 31 -13.77 -3.68 7.00
N MET A 32 -12.65 -3.91 6.33
CA MET A 32 -12.28 -3.30 5.05
C MET A 32 -12.03 -4.36 3.97
N LYS A 33 -12.12 -3.94 2.69
CA LYS A 33 -11.83 -4.74 1.50
C LYS A 33 -10.70 -4.08 0.72
N PHE A 34 -9.75 -4.88 0.25
CA PHE A 34 -8.54 -4.43 -0.43
C PHE A 34 -8.33 -5.23 -1.72
N GLN A 35 -7.78 -4.60 -2.76
CA GLN A 35 -7.44 -5.28 -4.02
C GLN A 35 -5.97 -5.69 -4.03
N VAL A 36 -5.69 -6.96 -3.77
CA VAL A 36 -4.32 -7.48 -3.83
C VAL A 36 -4.09 -8.20 -5.17
N PRO A 37 -2.86 -8.23 -5.70
CA PRO A 37 -2.56 -8.95 -6.93
C PRO A 37 -3.05 -10.41 -6.87
N GLU A 38 -3.50 -10.96 -7.99
CA GLU A 38 -3.92 -12.35 -8.05
C GLU A 38 -2.75 -13.35 -7.90
N SER A 39 -3.09 -14.64 -7.83
CA SER A 39 -2.12 -15.74 -7.83
C SER A 39 -1.10 -15.71 -6.68
N PRO A 40 -1.51 -15.50 -5.41
CA PRO A 40 -0.61 -15.68 -4.28
C PRO A 40 -0.18 -17.16 -4.19
N VAL A 41 1.06 -17.40 -3.77
CA VAL A 41 1.56 -18.75 -3.47
C VAL A 41 1.11 -19.22 -2.08
N ILE A 42 0.91 -18.28 -1.15
CA ILE A 42 0.47 -18.55 0.23
C ILE A 42 -0.46 -17.41 0.65
N VAL A 43 -1.59 -17.78 1.27
CA VAL A 43 -2.42 -16.88 2.06
C VAL A 43 -2.50 -17.47 3.46
N GLY A 44 -2.13 -16.69 4.47
CA GLY A 44 -2.08 -17.14 5.86
C GLY A 44 -2.59 -16.09 6.82
N SER A 45 -3.15 -16.54 7.93
CA SER A 45 -3.48 -15.68 9.07
C SER A 45 -2.62 -16.09 10.26
N LEU A 46 -2.03 -15.10 10.93
CA LEU A 46 -1.24 -15.28 12.14
C LEU A 46 -1.99 -14.60 13.29
N GLY A 47 -2.71 -15.40 14.08
CA GLY A 47 -3.57 -14.91 15.19
C GLY A 47 -2.85 -14.77 16.52
N ALA A 48 -1.67 -14.15 16.54
CA ALA A 48 -1.00 -13.76 17.78
C ALA A 48 -1.52 -12.38 18.26
N ASP A 49 -0.83 -11.72 19.19
CA ASP A 49 -1.22 -10.41 19.77
C ASP A 49 -1.49 -9.29 18.74
N ASN A 50 -1.01 -9.48 17.51
CA ASN A 50 -1.37 -8.68 16.34
C ASN A 50 -1.96 -9.65 15.30
N ASP A 51 -3.28 -9.64 15.12
CA ASP A 51 -3.94 -10.41 14.06
C ASP A 51 -3.34 -9.97 12.71
N ILE A 52 -2.67 -10.87 12.00
CA ILE A 52 -2.05 -10.54 10.70
C ILE A 52 -2.68 -11.40 9.60
N LEU A 53 -3.04 -10.76 8.49
CA LEU A 53 -3.30 -11.42 7.21
C LEU A 53 -2.07 -11.23 6.31
N LEU A 54 -1.46 -12.33 5.91
CA LEU A 54 -0.29 -12.36 5.02
C LEU A 54 -0.67 -12.97 3.67
N VAL A 55 -0.38 -12.24 2.60
CA VAL A 55 -0.52 -12.67 1.20
C VAL A 55 0.88 -12.66 0.57
N LYS A 56 1.37 -13.83 0.16
CA LYS A 56 2.75 -14.00 -0.33
C LYS A 56 2.76 -14.46 -1.79
N TYR A 57 3.68 -13.91 -2.56
CA TYR A 57 3.82 -14.08 -4.01
C TYR A 57 5.13 -14.76 -4.43
N SER A 58 6.01 -15.10 -3.49
CA SER A 58 7.25 -15.84 -3.76
C SER A 58 7.44 -17.04 -2.84
N HIS A 59 8.25 -18.00 -3.27
CA HIS A 59 8.76 -19.07 -2.42
C HIS A 59 10.01 -18.67 -1.63
N THR A 60 10.51 -17.44 -1.81
CA THR A 60 11.71 -16.92 -1.13
C THR A 60 11.33 -16.34 0.23
N ILE A 61 12.05 -16.74 1.28
CA ILE A 61 11.79 -16.26 2.65
C ILE A 61 11.89 -14.73 2.70
N GLY A 62 10.90 -14.08 3.32
CA GLY A 62 10.89 -12.62 3.50
C GLY A 62 10.73 -11.79 2.23
N LYS A 63 10.35 -12.41 1.10
CA LYS A 63 10.20 -11.71 -0.18
C LYS A 63 8.81 -11.76 -0.81
N GLN A 64 8.48 -10.70 -1.53
CA GLN A 64 7.25 -10.47 -2.30
C GLN A 64 6.00 -10.83 -1.49
N TYR A 65 5.64 -9.96 -0.57
CA TYR A 65 4.45 -10.13 0.27
C TYR A 65 3.69 -8.82 0.46
N ILE A 66 2.43 -8.97 0.84
CA ILE A 66 1.56 -7.93 1.36
C ILE A 66 1.04 -8.45 2.69
N SER A 67 1.21 -7.70 3.77
CA SER A 67 0.62 -8.02 5.06
C SER A 67 -0.23 -6.88 5.60
N PHE A 68 -1.38 -7.25 6.15
CA PHE A 68 -2.24 -6.39 6.95
C PHE A 68 -2.13 -6.85 8.39
N GLY A 69 -1.77 -5.95 9.30
CA GLY A 69 -1.70 -6.25 10.73
C GLY A 69 -2.33 -5.15 11.56
N THR A 70 -2.97 -5.52 12.66
CA THR A 70 -3.44 -4.56 13.66
C THR A 70 -2.23 -4.14 14.49
N GLU A 71 -1.98 -2.84 14.58
CA GLU A 71 -0.83 -2.27 15.27
C GLU A 71 -1.23 -1.80 16.67
N ASN A 72 -0.92 -2.63 17.66
CA ASN A 72 -1.25 -2.38 19.07
C ASN A 72 -0.02 -1.94 19.90
N THR A 73 1.16 -1.90 19.29
CA THR A 73 2.44 -1.72 20.00
C THR A 73 3.15 -0.42 19.66
N LEU A 74 2.57 0.41 18.78
CA LEU A 74 3.12 1.71 18.42
C LEU A 74 3.10 2.66 19.63
N GLU A 75 4.29 2.99 20.13
CA GLU A 75 4.47 4.00 21.16
C GLU A 75 4.33 5.40 20.56
N THR A 76 3.19 6.05 20.82
CA THR A 76 2.88 7.37 20.29
C THR A 76 3.38 8.51 21.18
N GLY A 77 4.01 8.21 22.32
CA GLY A 77 4.47 9.24 23.23
C GLY A 77 3.31 10.02 23.87
N GLY A 78 2.20 9.34 24.14
CA GLY A 78 0.98 9.91 24.71
C GLY A 78 0.05 10.62 23.73
N CYS A 79 0.38 10.66 22.43
CA CYS A 79 -0.47 11.24 21.39
C CYS A 79 -1.50 10.25 20.83
N LYS A 80 -2.55 10.79 20.20
CA LYS A 80 -3.36 10.00 19.25
C LYS A 80 -2.51 9.67 18.02
N TRP A 81 -2.86 8.60 17.32
CA TRP A 81 -2.12 8.16 16.12
C TRP A 81 -2.03 9.26 15.06
N SER A 82 -3.12 9.98 14.79
CA SER A 82 -3.13 11.08 13.82
C SER A 82 -2.10 12.15 14.14
N ASP A 83 -2.13 12.64 15.39
CA ASP A 83 -1.23 13.71 15.86
C ASP A 83 0.22 13.22 15.87
N PHE A 84 0.43 11.95 16.21
CA PHE A 84 1.75 11.31 16.19
C PHE A 84 2.29 11.22 14.76
N PHE A 85 1.53 10.71 13.79
CA PHE A 85 2.00 10.61 12.41
C PHE A 85 2.25 12.00 11.80
N GLU A 86 1.37 12.96 12.04
CA GLU A 86 1.58 14.35 11.61
C GLU A 86 2.86 14.95 12.19
N ALA A 87 3.15 14.67 13.46
CA ALA A 87 4.40 15.07 14.11
C ALA A 87 5.61 14.39 13.46
N THR A 88 5.55 13.09 13.18
CA THR A 88 6.65 12.37 12.52
C THR A 88 6.94 12.91 11.11
N LEU A 89 5.91 13.28 10.35
CA LEU A 89 6.04 13.81 9.00
C LEU A 89 6.46 15.29 8.98
N SER A 90 6.25 16.03 10.08
CA SER A 90 6.55 17.47 10.18
C SER A 90 7.89 17.73 10.87
N LYS A 91 8.95 17.97 10.10
CA LYS A 91 10.31 18.22 10.64
C LYS A 91 10.42 19.44 11.57
N ASP A 92 9.54 20.43 11.43
CA ASP A 92 9.68 21.74 12.09
C ASP A 92 8.44 22.21 12.89
N LYS A 93 7.42 21.36 13.08
CA LYS A 93 6.21 21.77 13.82
C LYS A 93 6.32 21.42 15.29
N ALA A 94 6.02 22.39 16.14
CA ALA A 94 5.78 22.13 17.56
C ALA A 94 4.59 21.16 17.71
N HIS A 95 4.80 20.06 18.41
CA HIS A 95 3.80 19.04 18.70
C HIS A 95 3.82 18.69 20.20
N SER A 96 2.68 18.21 20.70
CA SER A 96 2.55 17.78 22.10
C SER A 96 3.05 16.36 22.37
N CYS A 97 3.36 15.60 21.31
CA CYS A 97 3.85 14.23 21.44
C CYS A 97 5.24 14.19 22.06
N ASP A 98 5.52 13.15 22.85
CA ASP A 98 6.86 12.94 23.38
C ASP A 98 7.91 12.93 22.25
N LYS A 99 8.95 13.73 22.45
CA LYS A 99 9.97 13.97 21.43
C LYS A 99 10.79 12.72 21.12
N ALA A 100 11.13 11.93 22.15
CA ALA A 100 11.94 10.73 21.94
C ALA A 100 11.21 9.68 21.12
N SER A 101 9.89 9.56 21.30
CA SER A 101 9.02 8.66 20.53
C SER A 101 8.96 9.07 19.06
N VAL A 102 8.75 10.36 18.79
CA VAL A 102 8.75 10.92 17.42
C VAL A 102 10.10 10.73 16.74
N GLU A 103 11.20 11.14 17.37
CA GLU A 103 12.55 11.03 16.81
C GLU A 103 12.95 9.56 16.54
N SER A 104 12.56 8.64 17.43
CA SER A 104 12.82 7.21 17.24
C SER A 104 12.07 6.65 16.04
N PHE A 105 10.82 7.05 15.84
CA PHE A 105 10.04 6.65 14.66
C PHE A 105 10.63 7.21 13.38
N GLN A 106 10.96 8.51 13.36
CA GLN A 106 11.57 9.17 12.19
C GLN A 106 12.86 8.47 11.76
N LYS A 107 13.71 8.08 12.72
CA LYS A 107 14.96 7.36 12.44
C LYS A 107 14.76 6.00 11.77
N VAL A 108 13.66 5.30 12.09
CA VAL A 108 13.38 3.98 11.53
C VAL A 108 12.69 4.06 10.17
N PHE A 109 11.76 4.99 9.99
CA PHE A 109 10.82 4.97 8.87
C PHE A 109 10.98 6.12 7.86
N ILE A 110 11.64 7.22 8.22
CA ILE A 110 11.73 8.42 7.36
C ILE A 110 13.14 8.56 6.75
N GLU A 111 14.17 8.09 7.43
CA GLU A 111 15.53 8.14 6.89
C GLU A 111 15.67 7.19 5.68
N GLY A 112 15.93 7.76 4.50
CA GLY A 112 16.26 6.98 3.30
C GLY A 112 15.08 6.53 2.42
N GLY A 113 13.94 7.22 2.52
CA GLY A 113 12.73 6.90 1.77
C GLY A 113 11.79 8.09 1.54
N ASP A 114 10.70 7.85 0.82
CA ASP A 114 9.60 8.81 0.64
C ASP A 114 8.56 8.64 1.75
N SER A 115 7.98 9.74 2.24
CA SER A 115 6.99 9.67 3.32
C SER A 115 6.02 10.83 3.27
N GLY A 116 4.80 10.58 3.70
CA GLY A 116 3.75 11.59 3.66
C GLY A 116 2.38 11.02 4.00
N THR A 117 1.36 11.74 3.55
CA THR A 117 -0.03 11.35 3.74
C THR A 117 -0.74 11.30 2.40
N TRP A 118 -1.48 10.22 2.16
CA TRP A 118 -2.49 10.16 1.11
C TRP A 118 -3.87 10.30 1.73
N GLU A 119 -4.73 11.09 1.10
CA GLU A 119 -6.14 11.22 1.47
C GLU A 119 -6.98 10.44 0.45
N ILE A 120 -7.65 9.38 0.90
CA ILE A 120 -8.52 8.55 0.06
C ILE A 120 -9.89 8.50 0.71
N GLY A 121 -10.88 9.10 0.05
CA GLY A 121 -12.20 9.31 0.65
C GLY A 121 -12.10 10.27 1.84
N ASP A 122 -12.59 9.84 3.00
CA ASP A 122 -12.56 10.58 4.27
C ASP A 122 -11.46 10.07 5.24
N LYS A 123 -10.52 9.26 4.73
CA LYS A 123 -9.46 8.64 5.53
C LYS A 123 -8.07 9.09 5.10
N ALA A 124 -7.23 9.33 6.11
CA ALA A 124 -5.81 9.56 5.95
C ALA A 124 -5.02 8.23 5.99
N TYR A 125 -4.04 8.12 5.09
CA TYR A 125 -3.11 7.00 4.97
C TYR A 125 -1.69 7.52 5.04
N TYR A 126 -0.98 7.22 6.13
CA TYR A 126 0.37 7.69 6.39
C TYR A 126 1.38 6.70 5.80
N HIS A 127 2.07 7.09 4.73
CA HIS A 127 2.99 6.22 4.00
C HIS A 127 4.45 6.50 4.35
N PHE A 128 5.23 5.42 4.38
CA PHE A 128 6.68 5.39 4.61
C PHE A 128 7.28 4.37 3.64
N LEU A 129 7.70 4.86 2.47
CA LEU A 129 8.17 4.07 1.34
C LEU A 129 9.69 3.94 1.35
N SER A 130 10.19 2.72 1.15
CA SER A 130 11.61 2.40 1.18
C SER A 130 12.10 1.90 -0.18
N ASP A 131 13.28 2.39 -0.62
CA ASP A 131 13.94 1.89 -1.83
C ASP A 131 14.73 0.60 -1.59
N GLN A 132 15.00 0.24 -0.34
CA GLN A 132 15.94 -0.82 0.04
C GLN A 132 15.32 -1.93 0.90
N GLY A 133 14.04 -1.82 1.24
CA GLY A 133 13.37 -2.74 2.15
C GLY A 133 11.85 -2.73 2.02
N ALA A 134 11.18 -3.08 3.11
CA ALA A 134 9.73 -2.99 3.19
C ALA A 134 9.29 -1.53 3.30
N SER A 135 8.18 -1.25 2.65
CA SER A 135 7.41 -0.03 2.73
C SER A 135 6.17 -0.26 3.59
N PHE A 136 5.72 0.78 4.27
CA PHE A 136 4.66 0.70 5.26
C PHE A 136 3.61 1.79 5.00
N VAL A 137 2.35 1.45 5.22
CA VAL A 137 1.24 2.40 5.25
C VAL A 137 0.43 2.16 6.53
N PHE A 138 0.24 3.22 7.31
CA PHE A 138 -0.56 3.20 8.52
C PHE A 138 -1.89 3.94 8.31
N PHE A 139 -3.00 3.35 8.74
CA PHE A 139 -4.32 3.96 8.60
C PHE A 139 -5.32 3.38 9.61
N GLN A 140 -6.41 4.10 9.85
CA GLN A 140 -7.47 3.63 10.74
C GLN A 140 -8.51 2.80 9.97
N SER A 141 -8.80 1.60 10.47
CA SER A 141 -9.84 0.74 9.92
C SER A 141 -11.26 1.27 10.17
N ASN A 142 -12.26 0.62 9.57
CA ASN A 142 -13.66 0.90 9.87
C ASN A 142 -14.07 0.50 11.29
N ASN A 143 -13.34 -0.42 11.91
CA ASN A 143 -13.53 -0.81 13.31
C ASN A 143 -12.78 0.11 14.28
N GLY A 144 -12.04 1.10 13.77
CA GLY A 144 -11.33 2.08 14.57
C GLY A 144 -9.94 1.66 15.02
N ASN A 145 -9.43 0.50 14.59
CA ASN A 145 -8.08 0.03 14.91
C ASN A 145 -7.04 0.67 14.00
N LEU A 146 -5.80 0.77 14.47
CA LEU A 146 -4.67 1.14 13.64
C LEU A 146 -4.23 -0.09 12.83
N ILE A 147 -4.21 0.04 11.52
CA ILE A 147 -3.72 -0.99 10.61
C ILE A 147 -2.36 -0.58 10.08
N LYS A 148 -1.43 -1.54 10.05
CA LYS A 148 -0.18 -1.49 9.32
C LYS A 148 -0.31 -2.39 8.08
N LEU A 149 -0.28 -1.76 6.91
CA LEU A 149 -0.11 -2.42 5.63
C LEU A 149 1.36 -2.37 5.25
N GLU A 150 1.95 -3.53 4.96
CA GLU A 150 3.38 -3.67 4.70
C GLU A 150 3.60 -4.47 3.43
N SER A 151 4.58 -4.04 2.62
CA SER A 151 5.04 -4.78 1.44
C SER A 151 6.49 -4.47 1.11
N ASP A 152 7.22 -5.47 0.61
CA ASP A 152 8.60 -5.34 0.13
C ASP A 152 8.75 -5.19 -1.39
N PHE A 153 7.64 -5.09 -2.13
CA PHE A 153 7.66 -5.00 -3.59
C PHE A 153 6.67 -4.01 -4.19
N LEU A 154 5.71 -3.51 -3.42
CA LEU A 154 4.81 -2.46 -3.87
C LEU A 154 5.51 -1.10 -3.84
N ASP A 155 5.36 -0.35 -4.93
CA ASP A 155 5.63 1.08 -5.00
C ASP A 155 4.38 1.88 -4.58
N ALA A 156 4.46 3.21 -4.66
CA ALA A 156 3.36 4.10 -4.30
C ALA A 156 2.05 3.75 -5.04
N ASP A 157 2.13 3.52 -6.36
CA ASP A 157 0.96 3.16 -7.18
C ASP A 157 0.40 1.78 -6.79
N GLY A 158 1.27 0.83 -6.45
CA GLY A 158 0.91 -0.48 -5.93
C GLY A 158 0.13 -0.39 -4.62
N PHE A 159 0.61 0.40 -3.65
CA PHE A 159 -0.13 0.63 -2.39
C PHE A 159 -1.47 1.33 -2.65
N LEU A 160 -1.49 2.41 -3.43
CA LEU A 160 -2.73 3.11 -3.77
C LEU A 160 -3.74 2.20 -4.46
N ARG A 161 -3.28 1.23 -5.27
CA ARG A 161 -4.16 0.23 -5.88
C ARG A 161 -4.70 -0.77 -4.87
N VAL A 162 -3.90 -1.22 -3.90
CA VAL A 162 -4.37 -2.06 -2.80
C VAL A 162 -5.44 -1.36 -1.95
N LEU A 163 -5.23 -0.07 -1.69
CA LEU A 163 -6.12 0.80 -0.92
C LEU A 163 -7.33 1.29 -1.72
N GLY A 164 -7.28 1.16 -3.05
CA GLY A 164 -8.30 1.65 -3.99
C GLY A 164 -9.60 0.84 -3.96
N ASP A 165 -10.59 1.39 -3.25
CA ASP A 165 -12.05 1.29 -3.33
C ASP A 165 -12.66 0.11 -4.12
N LEU A 166 -12.97 -0.99 -3.42
CA LEU A 166 -14.28 -1.62 -3.58
C LEU A 166 -15.17 -1.00 -2.50
N GLN A 167 -16.00 -0.03 -2.89
CA GLN A 167 -17.13 0.34 -2.05
C GLN A 167 -17.91 -0.94 -1.74
N ALA A 168 -17.95 -1.31 -0.46
CA ALA A 168 -18.87 -2.33 -0.01
C ALA A 168 -20.26 -1.69 -0.12
N GLU A 169 -20.92 -1.88 -1.25
CA GLU A 169 -22.37 -1.78 -1.30
C GLU A 169 -22.92 -2.80 -0.29
N GLU A 170 -23.54 -2.29 0.77
CA GLU A 170 -24.45 -3.06 1.65
C GLU A 170 -25.78 -3.35 0.93
#